data_AF-A0A6C2CLB9-F1
#
_entry.id   AF-A0A6C2CLB9-F1
#
_cell.length_a   1.000
_cell.length_b   1.000
_cell.length_c   1.000
_cell.angle_alpha   90.00
_cell.angle_beta   90.00
_cell.angle_gamma   90.00
#
_symmetry.space_group_name_H-M   'P 1'
#
loop_
_entity.id
_entity.type
_entity.pdbx_description
1 polymer ?
#
loop_
_entity_poly.entity_id
_entity_poly.type
_entity_poly.pdbx_seq_one_letter_code
_entity_poly.pdbx_strand_id
1 'polypeptide(L)'
;MTTVSPEDWPSAPGAPSGSFQIELDIDAQGRVTAQRPICEPHMCGAAAIYAETLASWRFVPGEILGHTVPSRIQIQFEIGTPFDEGLDSAPIPPPQSPTRQ
;
A
#
# COMPACT_ATOMS: atom_id res chain seq x y z
N MET A 1 16.93 -13.10 -7.89
CA MET A 1 15.96 -12.12 -7.35
C MET A 1 15.63 -12.59 -5.96
N THR A 2 15.87 -11.77 -4.94
CA THR A 2 15.45 -12.07 -3.57
C THR A 2 13.94 -11.90 -3.52
N THR A 3 13.22 -12.93 -3.09
CA THR A 3 11.78 -12.84 -2.83
C THR A 3 11.56 -11.95 -1.61
N VAL A 4 10.78 -10.88 -1.77
CA VAL A 4 10.32 -10.05 -0.66
C VAL A 4 9.12 -10.75 -0.04
N SER A 5 9.24 -11.17 1.21
CA SER A 5 8.15 -11.74 1.99
C SER A 5 7.24 -10.64 2.53
N PRO A 6 5.96 -10.93 2.85
CA PRO A 6 5.10 -10.00 3.59
C PRO A 6 5.70 -9.53 4.92
N GLU A 7 6.53 -10.33 5.59
CA GLU A 7 7.25 -9.92 6.81
C GLU A 7 8.34 -8.85 6.59
N ASP A 8 8.80 -8.66 5.35
CA ASP A 8 9.77 -7.61 5.01
C ASP A 8 9.10 -6.23 4.90
N TRP A 9 7.77 -6.18 4.93
CA TRP A 9 7.05 -4.93 4.96
C TRP A 9 7.07 -4.31 6.37
N PRO A 10 7.16 -2.98 6.47
CA PRO A 10 7.08 -2.31 7.75
C PRO A 10 5.77 -2.65 8.46
N SER A 11 5.87 -3.05 9.72
CA SER A 11 4.70 -3.21 10.58
C SER A 11 4.17 -1.82 10.97
N ALA A 12 2.86 -1.61 10.85
CA ALA A 12 2.17 -0.42 11.34
C ALA A 12 1.24 -0.79 12.52
N PRO A 13 1.80 -1.05 13.71
CA PRO A 13 1.01 -1.52 14.85
C PRO A 13 -0.01 -0.46 15.28
N GLY A 14 -1.27 -0.89 15.44
CA GLY A 14 -2.38 -0.02 15.80
C GLY A 14 -2.89 0.87 14.65
N ALA A 15 -2.35 0.72 13.44
CA ALA A 15 -2.94 1.35 12.27
C ALA A 15 -4.30 0.71 11.96
N PRO A 16 -5.35 1.51 11.71
CA PRO A 16 -6.62 0.97 11.25
C PRO A 16 -6.49 0.47 9.80
N SER A 17 -7.41 -0.40 9.39
CA SER A 17 -7.54 -0.79 7.99
C SER A 17 -7.95 0.41 7.14
N GLY A 18 -7.41 0.49 5.93
CA GLY A 18 -7.68 1.60 5.02
C GLY A 18 -6.55 1.83 4.03
N SER A 19 -6.60 2.95 3.33
CA SER A 19 -5.63 3.30 2.30
C SER A 19 -5.01 4.68 2.55
N PHE A 20 -3.78 4.87 2.09
CA PHE A 20 -3.13 6.16 2.01
C PHE A 20 -2.20 6.20 0.79
N GLN A 21 -1.73 7.40 0.45
CA GLN A 21 -0.80 7.59 -0.65
C GLN A 21 0.51 8.20 -0.15
N ILE A 22 1.59 7.94 -0.87
CA ILE A 22 2.87 8.61 -0.65
C ILE A 22 3.36 9.13 -1.99
N GLU A 23 3.56 10.44 -2.06
CA GLU A 23 4.21 11.08 -3.19
C GLU A 23 5.72 11.05 -3.00
N LEU A 24 6.45 10.65 -4.05
CA LEU A 24 7.90 10.57 -4.06
C LEU A 24 8.48 11.47 -5.16
N ASP A 25 9.54 12.19 -4.83
CA ASP A 25 10.43 12.79 -5.83
C ASP A 25 11.62 11.86 -6.05
N ILE A 26 11.87 11.48 -7.31
CA ILE A 26 12.93 10.56 -7.71
C ILE A 26 13.90 11.31 -8.63
N ASP A 27 15.19 11.28 -8.32
CA ASP A 27 16.22 11.90 -9.15
C ASP A 27 16.53 11.10 -10.43
N ALA A 28 17.32 11.68 -11.34
CA ALA A 28 17.75 11.02 -12.57
C ALA A 28 18.67 9.80 -12.33
N GLN A 29 19.08 9.53 -11.09
CA GLN A 29 19.84 8.35 -10.70
C GLN A 29 18.94 7.28 -10.07
N GLY A 30 17.64 7.55 -9.90
CA GLY A 30 16.67 6.63 -9.34
C GLY A 30 16.65 6.62 -7.82
N ARG A 31 17.16 7.65 -7.15
CA ARG A 31 17.08 7.79 -5.69
C ARG A 31 15.85 8.61 -5.32
N VAL A 32 15.20 8.22 -4.24
CA VAL A 32 14.17 9.05 -3.61
C VAL A 32 14.85 10.24 -2.92
N THR A 33 14.41 11.45 -3.26
CA THR A 33 14.96 12.71 -2.74
C THR A 33 13.97 13.47 -1.85
N ALA A 34 12.67 13.15 -1.94
CA ALA A 34 11.65 13.61 -1.01
C ALA A 34 10.50 12.61 -0.93
N GLN A 35 9.84 12.55 0.24
CA GLN A 35 8.58 11.81 0.44
C GLN A 35 7.54 12.75 1.06
N ARG A 36 6.29 12.63 0.60
CA ARG A 36 5.14 13.38 1.14
C ARG A 36 3.97 12.42 1.35
N PRO A 37 3.70 12.01 2.61
CA PRO A 37 2.50 11.26 2.94
C PRO A 37 1.24 12.08 2.62
N ILE A 38 0.29 11.46 1.95
CA ILE A 38 -1.06 11.97 1.67
C ILE A 38 -2.03 11.01 2.34
N CYS A 39 -2.60 11.44 3.46
CA CYS A 39 -3.31 10.56 4.39
C CYS A 39 -4.43 11.30 5.11
N GLU A 40 -5.47 10.55 5.49
CA GLU A 40 -6.38 11.00 6.53
C GLU A 40 -5.67 10.99 7.90
N PRO A 41 -6.07 11.85 8.86
CA PRO A 41 -5.35 12.01 10.13
C PRO A 41 -5.09 10.70 10.88
N HIS A 42 -6.05 9.76 10.85
CA HIS A 42 -5.93 8.47 11.52
C HIS A 42 -5.00 7.48 10.79
N MET A 43 -4.71 7.69 9.50
CA MET A 43 -3.77 6.90 8.71
C MET A 43 -2.36 7.48 8.67
N CYS A 44 -2.17 8.75 9.04
CA CYS A 44 -0.89 9.44 8.84
C CYS A 44 0.29 8.84 9.62
N GLY A 45 0.04 8.19 10.76
CA GLY A 45 1.08 7.43 11.47
C GLY A 45 1.61 6.27 10.64
N ALA A 46 0.72 5.49 10.01
CA ALA A 46 1.10 4.40 9.12
C ALA A 46 1.79 4.92 7.85
N ALA A 47 1.25 5.99 7.26
CA ALA A 47 1.84 6.59 6.07
C ALA A 47 3.27 7.10 6.31
N ALA A 48 3.57 7.66 7.48
CA ALA A 48 4.92 8.06 7.85
C ALA A 48 5.89 6.86 7.95
N ILE A 49 5.46 5.76 8.57
CA ILE A 49 6.28 4.53 8.67
C ILE A 49 6.63 3.98 7.27
N TYR A 50 5.64 3.94 6.38
CA TYR A 50 5.85 3.45 5.01
C TYR A 50 6.73 4.42 4.19
N ALA A 51 6.62 5.73 4.42
CA ALA A 51 7.45 6.72 3.75
C ALA A 51 8.94 6.55 4.06
N GLU A 52 9.30 6.23 5.30
CA GLU A 52 10.68 5.92 5.68
C GLU A 52 11.22 4.67 4.98
N THR A 53 10.37 3.67 4.76
CA THR A 53 10.75 2.47 4.00
C THR A 53 11.07 2.83 2.55
N LEU A 54 10.23 3.65 1.92
CA LEU A 54 10.40 4.12 0.54
C LEU A 54 11.65 4.97 0.35
N ALA A 55 12.14 5.66 1.40
CA ALA A 55 13.38 6.44 1.33
C ALA A 55 14.59 5.60 0.91
N SER A 56 14.60 4.31 1.24
CA SER A 56 15.68 3.37 0.90
C SER A 56 15.59 2.77 -0.50
N TRP A 57 14.45 2.95 -1.19
CA TRP A 57 14.19 2.30 -2.47
C TRP A 57 15.04 2.88 -3.59
N ARG A 58 15.32 2.02 -4.58
CA ARG A 58 15.94 2.42 -5.84
C ARG A 58 14.97 2.18 -6.99
N PHE A 59 14.73 3.23 -7.76
CA PHE A 59 13.87 3.20 -8.93
C PHE A 59 14.73 3.14 -10.20
N VAL A 60 14.16 2.57 -11.27
CA VAL A 60 14.69 2.79 -12.62
C VAL A 60 14.07 4.09 -13.13
N PRO A 61 14.86 5.16 -13.38
CA PRO A 61 14.32 6.42 -13.86
C PRO A 61 13.63 6.28 -15.22
N GLY A 62 12.67 7.16 -15.48
CA GLY A 62 12.17 7.34 -16.84
C GLY A 62 13.26 7.85 -17.77
N GLU A 63 13.15 7.50 -19.05
CA GLU A 63 14.09 7.94 -20.09
C GLU A 63 13.35 8.73 -21.17
N ILE A 64 13.91 9.88 -21.58
CA ILE A 64 13.45 10.66 -22.71
C ILE A 64 14.64 10.86 -23.65
N LEU A 65 14.54 10.34 -24.87
CA LEU A 65 15.56 10.48 -25.92
C LEU A 65 16.97 10.06 -25.48
N GLY A 66 17.12 8.95 -24.73
CA GLY A 66 18.43 8.50 -24.24
C GLY A 66 18.88 9.14 -22.93
N HIS A 67 18.08 10.06 -22.36
CA HIS A 67 18.42 10.76 -21.12
C HIS A 67 17.51 10.36 -19.97
N THR A 68 18.11 9.92 -18.86
CA THR A 68 17.39 9.70 -17.61
C THR A 68 16.84 11.01 -17.07
N VAL A 69 15.56 11.04 -16.70
CA VAL A 69 14.90 12.24 -16.17
C VAL A 69 14.39 12.02 -14.75
N PRO A 70 14.42 13.05 -13.90
CA PRO A 70 13.76 12.97 -12.59
C PRO A 70 12.24 12.85 -12.78
N SER A 71 11.57 12.24 -11.80
CA SER A 71 10.14 12.01 -11.84
C SER A 71 9.49 12.23 -10.48
N ARG A 72 8.21 12.61 -10.50
CA ARG A 72 7.34 12.62 -9.33
C ARG A 72 6.27 11.55 -9.51
N ILE A 73 6.14 10.66 -8.54
CA ILE A 73 5.16 9.56 -8.57
C ILE A 73 4.34 9.54 -7.29
N GLN A 74 3.15 8.95 -7.35
CA GLN A 74 2.31 8.65 -6.19
C GLN A 74 2.10 7.14 -6.10
N ILE A 75 2.38 6.58 -4.93
CA ILE A 75 2.17 5.15 -4.65
C ILE A 75 1.05 5.05 -3.62
N GLN A 76 0.02 4.25 -3.92
CA GLN A 76 -1.05 3.94 -2.98
C GLN A 76 -0.72 2.65 -2.21
N PHE A 77 -0.98 2.69 -0.92
CA PHE A 77 -0.87 1.55 -0.01
C PHE A 77 -2.23 1.26 0.61
N GLU A 78 -2.43 -0.01 0.93
CA GLU A 78 -3.60 -0.53 1.63
C GLU A 78 -3.12 -1.33 2.84
N ILE A 79 -3.70 -1.06 4.00
CA ILE A 79 -3.47 -1.78 5.25
C ILE A 79 -4.75 -2.53 5.61
N GLY A 80 -4.57 -3.78 6.05
CA GLY A 80 -5.65 -4.75 6.21
C GLY A 80 -5.80 -5.61 4.96
N THR A 81 -6.34 -6.81 5.11
CA THR A 81 -6.68 -7.64 3.95
C THR A 81 -8.15 -7.42 3.57
N PRO A 82 -8.51 -7.57 2.29
CA PRO A 82 -9.92 -7.81 1.92
C PRO A 82 -10.49 -9.11 2.54
N PHE A 83 -9.69 -9.89 3.28
CA PHE A 83 -10.08 -11.13 3.96
C PHE A 83 -10.40 -10.97 5.46
N ASP A 84 -10.12 -9.81 6.06
CA ASP A 84 -10.42 -9.58 7.49
C ASP A 84 -11.91 -9.31 7.74
N GLU A 85 -12.73 -9.14 6.70
CA GLU A 85 -14.19 -9.00 6.79
C GLU A 85 -14.96 -10.34 6.68
N GLY A 86 -14.30 -11.49 6.79
CA GLY A 86 -14.82 -12.74 6.21
C GLY A 86 -14.83 -14.02 7.02
N LEU A 87 -14.66 -14.05 8.35
CA LEU A 87 -14.73 -15.32 9.12
C LEU A 87 -15.61 -15.32 10.39
N ASP A 88 -16.52 -14.36 10.54
CA ASP A 88 -17.64 -14.47 11.50
C ASP A 88 -19.03 -14.36 10.82
N SER A 89 -19.09 -14.42 9.50
CA SER A 89 -20.36 -14.67 8.81
C SER A 89 -20.65 -16.17 8.88
N ALA A 90 -21.40 -16.59 9.91
CA ALA A 90 -22.04 -17.90 9.90
C ALA A 90 -22.71 -18.12 8.52
N PRO A 91 -22.58 -19.31 7.90
CA PRO A 91 -23.20 -19.56 6.60
C PRO A 91 -24.69 -19.22 6.67
N ILE A 92 -25.15 -18.31 5.81
CA ILE A 92 -26.59 -18.05 5.66
C ILE A 92 -27.24 -19.39 5.32
N PRO A 93 -28.13 -19.94 6.16
CA PRO A 93 -28.82 -21.18 5.85
C PRO A 93 -29.56 -21.01 4.52
N PRO A 94 -29.50 -21.98 3.59
CA PRO A 94 -30.25 -21.89 2.35
C PRO A 94 -31.74 -21.70 2.67
N PRO A 95 -32.47 -20.85 1.93
CA PRO A 95 -33.90 -20.68 2.13
C PRO A 95 -34.59 -22.03 1.95
N GLN A 96 -35.21 -22.54 3.02
CA GLN A 96 -35.99 -23.78 2.94
C GLN A 96 -37.18 -23.54 2.00
N SER A 97 -37.26 -24.35 0.94
CA SER A 97 -38.40 -24.33 0.03
C SER A 97 -39.66 -24.73 0.80
N PRO A 98 -40.81 -24.05 0.62
CA PRO A 98 -42.03 -24.42 1.31
C PRO A 98 -42.46 -25.83 0.89
N THR A 99 -42.59 -26.72 1.87
CA THR A 99 -43.21 -28.04 1.69
C THR A 99 -44.61 -27.84 1.14
N ARG A 100 -44.82 -28.23 -0.11
CA ARG A 100 -46.13 -28.29 -0.75
C ARG A 100 -46.92 -29.44 -0.13
N GLN A 101 -47.90 -29.13 0.71
CA GLN A 101 -48.96 -30.07 1.11
C GLN A 101 -49.93 -30.30 -0.05
#